data_AF-A0A1C5TW18-F1
#
_entry.id   AF-A0A1C5TW18-F1
#
_cell.length_a   1.000
_cell.length_b   1.000
_cell.length_c   1.000
_cell.angle_alpha   90.00
_cell.angle_beta   90.00
_cell.angle_gamma   90.00
#
_symmetry.space_group_name_H-M   'P 1'
#
loop_
_entity.id
_entity.type
_entity.pdbx_description
1 polymer ?
#
loop_
_entity_poly.entity_id
_entity_poly.type
_entity_poly.pdbx_seq_one_letter_code
_entity_poly.pdbx_strand_id
1 'polypeptide(L)'
;MQNIDEAQNMTPNQVKGIITRAGKGTKIVLLGDPNQIDRPFLDERTNGLSYASEYMKGSPLCYQITMSTEECERSELAMDAIRRL
;
A
#
# COMPACT_ATOMS: atom_id res chain seq x y z
N MET A 1 -12.89 11.07 -2.13
CA MET A 1 -11.62 10.32 -2.25
C MET A 1 -11.46 9.53 -0.97
N GLN A 2 -11.11 8.25 -1.03
CA GLN A 2 -10.85 7.42 0.14
C GLN A 2 -9.36 7.05 0.13
N ASN A 3 -8.65 7.36 1.22
CA ASN A 3 -7.25 7.00 1.41
C ASN A 3 -7.19 5.84 2.40
N ILE A 4 -6.51 4.77 2.01
CA ILE A 4 -6.29 3.58 2.83
C ILE A 4 -4.79 3.44 3.04
N ASP A 5 -4.36 3.78 4.25
CA ASP A 5 -2.97 3.65 4.69
C ASP A 5 -2.73 2.24 5.25
N GLU A 6 -1.47 1.80 5.23
CA GLU A 6 -1.05 0.47 5.67
C GLU A 6 -1.81 -0.67 4.96
N ALA A 7 -2.05 -0.52 3.65
CA ALA A 7 -2.82 -1.49 2.87
C ALA A 7 -2.16 -2.88 2.82
N GLN A 8 -0.85 -3.00 3.10
CA GLN A 8 -0.16 -4.27 3.29
C GLN A 8 -0.64 -5.04 4.53
N ASN A 9 -1.33 -4.40 5.47
CA ASN A 9 -1.94 -5.05 6.63
C ASN A 9 -3.37 -5.56 6.35
N MET A 10 -3.87 -5.38 5.12
CA MET A 10 -5.17 -5.89 4.70
C MET A 10 -5.04 -7.28 4.07
N THR A 11 -6.11 -8.07 4.16
CA THR A 11 -6.26 -9.29 3.35
C THR A 11 -6.75 -8.95 1.93
N PRO A 12 -6.55 -9.83 0.94
CA PRO A 12 -7.11 -9.68 -0.42
C PRO A 12 -8.62 -9.47 -0.44
N ASN A 13 -9.36 -10.16 0.42
CA ASN A 13 -10.82 -10.01 0.51
C ASN A 13 -11.23 -8.61 0.99
N GLN A 14 -10.48 -8.03 1.94
CA GLN A 14 -10.76 -6.69 2.43
C GLN A 14 -10.50 -5.64 1.34
N VAL A 15 -9.35 -5.68 0.67
CA VAL A 15 -9.03 -4.69 -0.39
C VAL A 15 -10.00 -4.81 -1.57
N LYS A 16 -10.32 -6.04 -1.98
CA LYS A 16 -11.31 -6.30 -3.04
C LYS A 16 -12.66 -5.71 -2.67
N GLY A 17 -13.10 -5.91 -1.44
CA GLY A 17 -14.36 -5.34 -0.95
C GLY A 17 -14.39 -3.81 -0.99
N ILE A 18 -13.28 -3.14 -0.70
CA ILE A 18 -13.20 -1.66 -0.81
C ILE A 18 -13.32 -1.24 -2.27
N ILE A 19 -12.49 -1.82 -3.15
CA ILE A 19 -12.42 -1.44 -4.56
C ILE A 19 -13.77 -1.66 -5.27
N THR A 20 -14.41 -2.81 -5.07
CA THR A 20 -15.66 -3.14 -5.77
C THR A 20 -16.87 -2.34 -5.29
N ARG A 21 -16.78 -1.68 -4.14
CA ARG A 21 -17.83 -0.80 -3.60
C ARG A 21 -17.62 0.68 -3.94
N ALA A 22 -16.60 1.03 -4.71
CA ALA A 22 -16.35 2.40 -5.14
C ALA A 22 -17.54 2.94 -5.95
N GLY A 23 -18.20 3.98 -5.44
CA GLY A 23 -19.28 4.66 -6.16
C GLY A 23 -18.76 5.53 -7.31
N LYS A 24 -19.65 5.90 -8.24
CA LYS A 24 -19.31 6.79 -9.36
C LYS A 24 -18.63 8.08 -8.88
N GLY A 25 -17.52 8.45 -9.53
CA GLY A 25 -16.75 9.65 -9.17
C GLY A 25 -15.83 9.47 -7.95
N THR A 26 -15.79 8.28 -7.33
CA THR A 26 -14.89 7.99 -6.23
C THR A 26 -13.50 7.65 -6.74
N LYS A 27 -12.49 8.22 -6.09
CA LYS A 27 -11.09 7.79 -6.20
C LYS A 27 -10.68 7.09 -4.92
N ILE A 28 -9.97 5.97 -5.05
CA ILE A 28 -9.33 5.24 -3.95
C ILE A 28 -7.83 5.37 -4.11
N VAL A 29 -7.14 5.65 -3.03
CA VAL A 29 -5.67 5.64 -2.95
C VAL A 29 -5.29 4.59 -1.91
N LEU A 30 -4.51 3.59 -2.33
CA LEU A 30 -3.93 2.60 -1.43
C LEU A 30 -2.47 2.98 -1.21
N LEU A 31 -2.07 3.11 0.04
CA LEU A 31 -0.72 3.46 0.47
C LEU A 31 -0.18 2.35 1.38
N GLY A 32 1.12 2.07 1.29
CA GLY A 32 1.78 1.10 2.13
C GLY A 32 3.15 0.66 1.61
N ASP A 33 3.86 -0.10 2.43
CA ASP A 33 5.14 -0.71 2.10
C ASP A 33 5.01 -2.24 2.25
N PRO A 34 5.11 -3.02 1.16
CA PRO A 34 4.99 -4.47 1.21
C PRO A 34 6.05 -5.16 2.07
N ASN A 35 7.13 -4.46 2.45
CA ASN A 35 8.18 -4.99 3.34
C ASN A 35 7.90 -4.72 4.83
N GLN A 36 6.88 -3.94 5.17
CA GLN A 36 6.53 -3.57 6.55
C GLN A 36 5.16 -4.15 6.92
N ILE A 37 5.09 -5.48 7.04
CA ILE A 37 3.86 -6.21 7.36
C ILE A 37 3.79 -6.49 8.87
N ASP A 38 2.74 -6.01 9.52
CA ASP A 38 2.54 -6.16 10.96
C ASP A 38 1.65 -7.35 11.34
N ARG A 39 1.06 -8.04 10.36
CA ARG A 39 0.10 -9.14 10.60
C ARG A 39 0.72 -10.51 10.32
N PRO A 40 0.73 -11.43 11.30
CA PRO A 40 1.50 -12.68 11.23
C PRO A 40 1.02 -13.68 10.16
N PHE A 41 -0.16 -13.47 9.57
CA PHE A 41 -0.74 -14.35 8.55
C PHE A 41 -0.74 -13.74 7.14
N LEU A 42 -0.06 -12.60 6.97
CA LEU A 42 0.13 -11.96 5.68
C LEU A 42 1.60 -12.02 5.31
N ASP A 43 1.87 -12.14 4.01
CA ASP A 43 3.22 -12.05 3.45
C ASP A 43 3.28 -11.00 2.32
N GLU A 44 4.48 -10.75 1.82
CA GLU A 44 4.78 -9.75 0.78
C GLU A 44 3.96 -9.97 -0.51
N ARG A 45 3.46 -11.18 -0.78
CA ARG A 45 2.73 -11.55 -2.01
C ARG A 45 1.23 -11.70 -1.78
N THR A 46 0.83 -12.08 -0.57
CA THR A 46 -0.56 -12.42 -0.24
C THR A 46 -1.31 -11.31 0.50
N ASN A 47 -0.65 -10.20 0.83
CA ASN A 47 -1.32 -9.04 1.41
C ASN A 47 -2.19 -8.26 0.41
N GLY A 48 -3.03 -7.38 0.94
CA GLY A 48 -4.01 -6.59 0.19
C GLY A 48 -3.37 -5.60 -0.79
N LEU A 49 -2.27 -4.95 -0.42
CA LEU A 49 -1.57 -4.01 -1.29
C LEU A 49 -0.96 -4.72 -2.51
N SER A 50 -0.19 -5.78 -2.29
CA SER A 50 0.43 -6.59 -3.35
C SER A 50 -0.61 -7.28 -4.23
N TYR A 51 -1.68 -7.79 -3.63
CA TYR A 51 -2.81 -8.36 -4.37
C TYR A 51 -3.47 -7.33 -5.30
N ALA A 52 -3.82 -6.15 -4.77
CA ALA A 52 -4.44 -5.10 -5.58
C ALA A 52 -3.50 -4.61 -6.69
N SER A 53 -2.21 -4.43 -6.37
CA SER A 53 -1.19 -4.07 -7.34
C SER A 53 -1.11 -5.09 -8.47
N GLU A 54 -0.92 -6.37 -8.17
CA GLU A 54 -0.77 -7.42 -9.20
C GLU A 54 -2.00 -7.51 -10.11
N TYR A 55 -3.20 -7.60 -9.54
CA TYR A 55 -4.42 -7.84 -10.33
C TYR A 55 -4.96 -6.60 -11.06
N MET A 56 -4.52 -5.39 -10.69
CA MET A 56 -4.93 -4.15 -11.36
C MET A 56 -3.92 -3.65 -12.38
N LYS A 57 -2.79 -4.34 -12.60
CA LYS A 57 -1.81 -4.01 -13.64
C LYS A 57 -2.48 -3.92 -15.02
N GLY A 58 -2.17 -2.85 -15.75
CA GLY A 58 -2.71 -2.61 -17.10
C GLY A 58 -4.16 -2.12 -17.16
N SER A 59 -4.85 -1.97 -16.02
CA SER A 59 -6.19 -1.39 -16.02
C SER A 59 -6.15 0.10 -16.41
N PRO A 60 -7.05 0.59 -17.29
CA PRO A 60 -7.14 2.02 -17.61
C PRO A 60 -7.68 2.87 -16.44
N LEU A 61 -8.12 2.23 -15.36
CA LEU A 61 -8.64 2.88 -14.15
C LEU A 61 -7.66 2.87 -12.99
N CYS A 62 -6.48 2.24 -13.14
CA CYS A 62 -5.49 2.11 -12.10
C CYS A 62 -4.15 2.65 -12.58
N TYR A 63 -3.48 3.37 -11.68
CA TYR A 63 -2.09 3.75 -11.86
C TYR A 63 -1.33 3.37 -10.59
N GLN A 64 -0.09 2.92 -10.77
CA GLN A 64 0.77 2.47 -9.68
C GLN A 64 2.03 3.32 -9.67
N ILE A 65 2.41 3.77 -8.48
CA ILE A 65 3.61 4.57 -8.26
C ILE A 65 4.38 3.87 -7.15
N THR A 66 5.65 3.59 -7.41
CA THR A 66 6.58 3.07 -6.41
C THR A 66 7.57 4.19 -6.11
N MET A 67 7.69 4.55 -4.84
CA MET A 67 8.73 5.46 -4.37
C MET A 67 9.92 4.63 -3.89
N SER A 68 11.11 5.01 -4.34
CA SER A 68 12.37 4.44 -3.88
C SER A 68 12.81 5.10 -2.57
N THR A 69 13.73 4.44 -1.87
CA THR A 69 14.35 4.98 -0.65
C THR A 69 15.07 6.30 -0.91
N GLU A 70 15.62 6.50 -2.12
CA GLU A 70 16.34 7.71 -2.52
C GLU A 70 15.41 8.93 -2.67
N GLU A 71 14.12 8.71 -2.91
CA GLU A 71 13.09 9.75 -2.99
C GLU A 71 12.46 10.06 -1.62
N CYS A 72 12.92 9.38 -0.56
CA CYS A 72 12.33 9.49 0.76
C CYS A 72 13.02 10.55 1.61
N GLU A 73 12.34 11.66 1.85
CA GLU A 73 12.80 12.70 2.77
C GLU A 73 12.66 12.24 4.23
N ARG A 74 13.74 12.35 4.99
CA ARG A 74 13.82 11.98 6.41
C ARG A 74 14.47 13.10 7.19
N SER A 75 13.90 13.44 8.35
CA SER A 75 14.50 14.41 9.26
C SER A 75 15.81 13.86 9.87
N GLU A 76 16.66 14.75 10.37
CA GLU A 76 17.88 14.36 11.08
C GLU A 76 17.60 13.39 12.25
N LEU A 77 16.47 13.59 12.95
CA LEU A 77 16.00 12.70 14.02
C LEU A 77 15.74 11.27 13.50
N ALA A 78 15.02 11.13 12.38
CA ALA A 78 14.72 9.81 11.82
C ALA A 78 16.00 9.09 11.37
N MET A 79 16.94 9.83 10.77
CA MET A 79 18.24 9.29 10.35
C MET A 79 19.14 8.91 11.54
N ASP A 80 19.08 9.66 12.65
CA ASP A 80 19.75 9.28 13.89
C ASP A 80 19.15 8.00 14.50
N ALA A 81 17.83 7.87 14.53
CA ALA A 81 17.15 6.67 15.03
C ALA A 81 17.49 5.39 14.25
N ILE A 82 17.46 5.44 12.91
CA ILE A 82 17.84 4.31 12.03
C ILE A 82 19.24 3.78 12.32
N ARG A 83 20.17 4.64 12.76
CA ARG A 83 21.55 4.24 13.05
C ARG A 83 21.72 3.64 14.45
N ARG A 84 20.75 3.84 15.35
CA ARG A 84 20.88 3.53 16.77
C ARG A 84 19.97 2.39 17.24
N LEU A 85 18.80 2.24 16.62
CA LEU A 85 17.80 1.21 16.91
C LEU A 85 17.89 0.09 15.87
#